data_AF-A0A9D5IBI5-F1
#
_entry.id   AF-A0A9D5IBI5-F1
#
_cell.length_a   1.000
_cell.length_b   1.000
_cell.length_c   1.000
_cell.angle_alpha   90.00
_cell.angle_beta   90.00
_cell.angle_gamma   90.00
#
_symmetry.space_group_name_H-M   'P 1'
#
loop_
_entity.id
_entity.type
_entity.pdbx_description
1 polymer ?
#
loop_
_entity_poly.entity_id
_entity_poly.type
_entity_poly.pdbx_seq_one_letter_code
_entity_poly.pdbx_strand_id
1 'polypeptide(L)'
;MSVPSADWADARPVVDLAKVTDYLLSFDHPDGYTKARFFARFGFDAGRPLVFVDALVRHRSDSELQGSQETPYGVRYVVHGVLQSPDGRNPLVRSVWFEEQPGIVRLVTVYPLREAR
;
A
#
# COMPACT_ATOMS: atom_id res chain seq x y z
N MET A 1 0.70 -16.61 -16.55
CA MET A 1 1.42 -15.33 -16.40
C MET A 1 0.57 -14.28 -17.09
N SER A 2 -0.21 -13.53 -16.32
CA SER A 2 -0.96 -12.40 -16.90
C SER A 2 0.02 -11.24 -17.05
N VAL A 3 0.17 -10.78 -18.28
CA VAL A 3 0.92 -9.58 -18.67
C VAL A 3 0.55 -8.39 -17.77
N PRO A 4 1.47 -7.48 -17.45
CA PRO A 4 1.08 -6.18 -16.92
C PRO A 4 0.24 -5.51 -18.02
N SER A 5 -1.07 -5.38 -17.78
CA SER A 5 -1.89 -4.49 -18.61
C SER A 5 -1.24 -3.11 -18.52
N ALA A 6 -1.05 -2.45 -19.67
CA ALA A 6 -0.47 -1.10 -19.76
C ALA A 6 -1.09 -0.12 -18.75
N ASP A 7 -2.31 -0.41 -18.30
CA ASP A 7 -3.07 0.30 -17.27
C ASP A 7 -2.35 0.43 -15.91
N TRP A 8 -1.57 -0.56 -15.44
CA TRP A 8 -0.98 -0.47 -14.10
C TRP A 8 0.12 0.60 -14.00
N ALA A 9 1.01 0.69 -15.00
CA ALA A 9 2.15 1.61 -14.94
C ALA A 9 1.69 3.07 -15.04
N ASP A 10 0.68 3.32 -15.88
CA ASP A 10 0.17 4.65 -16.18
C ASP A 10 -0.98 5.10 -15.25
N ALA A 11 -1.61 4.18 -14.51
CA ALA A 11 -2.68 4.55 -13.59
C ALA A 11 -2.18 5.52 -12.49
N ARG A 12 -2.99 6.52 -12.19
CA ARG A 12 -2.71 7.49 -11.13
C ARG A 12 -2.98 6.86 -9.76
N PRO A 13 -2.01 6.85 -8.83
CA PRO A 13 -2.24 6.31 -7.50
C PRO A 13 -3.01 7.29 -6.63
N VAL A 14 -3.93 6.76 -5.85
CA VAL A 14 -4.68 7.51 -4.84
C VAL A 14 -4.61 6.77 -3.51
N VAL A 15 -4.04 7.44 -2.51
CA VAL A 15 -4.07 7.02 -1.11
C VAL A 15 -4.96 8.00 -0.37
N ASP A 16 -6.07 7.51 0.17
CA ASP A 16 -6.96 8.33 0.97
C ASP A 16 -6.32 8.66 2.31
N LEU A 17 -6.29 9.95 2.68
CA LEU A 17 -5.68 10.41 3.92
C LEU A 17 -6.42 9.86 5.14
N ALA A 18 -7.76 9.81 5.10
CA ALA A 18 -8.57 9.26 6.20
C ALA A 18 -8.26 7.78 6.39
N LYS A 19 -8.03 7.04 5.30
CA LYS A 19 -7.60 5.63 5.39
C LYS A 19 -6.23 5.46 6.04
N VAL A 20 -5.34 6.43 5.87
CA VAL A 20 -4.03 6.45 6.53
C VAL A 20 -4.19 6.77 8.02
N THR A 21 -4.88 7.85 8.37
CA THR A 21 -4.98 8.34 9.75
C THR A 21 -5.92 7.50 10.61
N ASP A 22 -7.05 7.07 10.05
CA ASP A 22 -8.15 6.49 10.82
C ASP A 22 -8.09 4.96 10.84
N TYR A 23 -7.26 4.37 9.97
CA TYR A 23 -7.09 2.92 9.87
C TYR A 23 -5.62 2.47 9.90
N LEU A 24 -4.78 2.84 8.94
CA LEU A 24 -3.45 2.24 8.80
C LEU A 24 -2.46 2.66 9.89
N LEU A 25 -2.56 3.90 10.37
CA LEU A 25 -1.76 4.47 11.47
C LEU A 25 -2.59 4.72 12.73
N SER A 26 -3.84 4.25 12.78
CA SER A 26 -4.70 4.38 13.95
C SER A 26 -4.45 3.26 14.95
N PHE A 27 -4.09 3.63 16.18
CA PHE A 27 -4.03 2.73 17.31
C PHE A 27 -5.41 2.45 17.92
N ASP A 28 -6.39 3.30 17.64
CA ASP A 28 -7.76 3.17 18.17
C ASP A 28 -8.65 2.28 17.31
N HIS A 29 -8.27 2.02 16.05
CA HIS A 29 -9.04 1.17 15.15
C HIS A 29 -8.77 -0.33 15.42
N PRO A 30 -9.78 -1.15 15.72
CA PRO A 30 -9.60 -2.58 16.07
C PRO A 30 -8.81 -3.37 15.02
N ASP A 31 -9.16 -3.23 13.74
CA ASP A 31 -8.46 -3.90 12.63
C ASP A 31 -7.17 -3.19 12.17
N GLY A 32 -6.98 -1.94 12.59
CA GLY A 32 -5.88 -1.05 12.20
C GLY A 32 -4.70 -1.14 13.17
N TYR A 33 -4.97 -1.42 14.45
CA TYR A 33 -4.00 -1.43 15.55
C TYR A 33 -2.72 -2.21 15.23
N THR A 34 -2.84 -3.43 14.69
CA THR A 34 -1.67 -4.27 14.37
C THR A 34 -0.80 -3.65 13.26
N LYS A 35 -1.42 -2.95 12.29
CA LYS A 35 -0.72 -2.24 11.22
C LYS A 35 -0.07 -0.97 11.76
N ALA A 36 -0.81 -0.18 12.53
CA ALA A 36 -0.30 1.03 13.17
C ALA A 36 0.92 0.71 14.04
N ARG A 37 0.82 -0.31 14.91
CA ARG A 37 1.93 -0.78 15.75
C ARG A 37 3.13 -1.25 14.92
N PHE A 38 2.92 -1.87 13.77
CA PHE A 38 4.01 -2.26 12.89
C PHE A 38 4.68 -1.03 12.27
N PHE A 39 3.93 -0.15 11.61
CA PHE A 39 4.49 0.99 10.88
C PHE A 39 5.10 2.04 11.82
N ALA A 40 4.55 2.23 13.02
CA ALA A 40 5.11 3.10 14.04
C ALA A 40 6.53 2.68 14.46
N ARG A 41 6.84 1.37 14.42
CA ARG A 41 8.21 0.90 14.68
C ARG A 41 9.20 1.45 13.68
N PHE A 42 8.78 1.80 12.47
CA PHE A 42 9.63 2.34 11.41
C PHE A 42 9.60 3.87 11.30
N GLY A 43 8.99 4.53 12.28
CA GLY A 43 8.92 6.00 12.36
C GLY A 43 7.75 6.64 11.61
N PHE A 44 6.80 5.85 11.09
CA PHE A 44 5.55 6.39 10.57
C PHE A 44 4.62 6.81 11.70
N ASP A 45 3.95 7.94 11.54
CA ASP A 45 3.14 8.55 12.58
C ASP A 45 1.89 9.22 11.98
N ALA A 46 0.77 9.14 12.70
CA ALA A 46 -0.50 9.73 12.29
C ALA A 46 -0.47 11.27 12.31
N GLY A 47 0.45 11.89 13.05
CA GLY A 47 0.73 13.33 13.00
C GLY A 47 1.53 13.77 11.77
N ARG A 48 2.14 12.83 11.02
CA ARG A 48 2.84 13.07 9.75
C ARG A 48 2.37 12.12 8.64
N PRO A 49 1.06 12.08 8.34
CA PRO A 49 0.47 11.04 7.51
C PRO A 49 0.94 11.09 6.05
N LEU A 50 1.29 12.28 5.56
CA LEU A 50 1.81 12.46 4.20
C LEU A 50 3.13 11.70 3.95
N VAL A 51 3.96 11.53 4.98
CA VAL A 51 5.20 10.75 4.86
C VAL A 51 4.88 9.29 4.52
N PHE A 52 3.80 8.75 5.07
CA PHE A 52 3.38 7.38 4.75
C PHE A 52 2.67 7.30 3.39
N VAL A 53 1.87 8.30 3.03
CA VAL A 53 1.27 8.42 1.69
C VAL A 53 2.35 8.40 0.61
N ASP A 54 3.38 9.24 0.74
CA ASP A 54 4.48 9.32 -0.22
C ASP A 54 5.25 7.99 -0.31
N ALA A 55 5.50 7.34 0.83
CA ALA A 55 6.14 6.03 0.88
C ALA A 55 5.31 4.96 0.16
N LEU A 56 3.98 4.97 0.26
CA LEU A 56 3.09 4.02 -0.41
C LEU A 56 3.02 4.26 -1.93
N VAL A 57 3.02 5.52 -2.36
CA VAL A 57 3.06 5.88 -3.79
C VAL A 57 4.40 5.48 -4.43
N ARG A 58 5.51 5.68 -3.72
CA ARG A 58 6.84 5.20 -4.16
C ARG A 58 6.92 3.69 -4.15
N HIS A 59 6.48 3.03 -3.08
CA HIS A 59 6.40 1.57 -2.98
C HIS A 59 5.70 0.98 -4.20
N ARG A 60 4.55 1.52 -4.59
CA ARG A 60 3.83 1.11 -5.79
C ARG A 60 4.69 1.13 -7.06
N SER A 61 5.48 2.18 -7.24
CA SER A 61 6.20 2.47 -8.49
C SER A 61 7.53 1.70 -8.57
N ASP A 62 8.20 1.54 -7.43
CA ASP A 62 9.54 0.96 -7.35
C ASP A 62 9.55 -0.56 -7.10
N SER A 63 8.38 -1.14 -6.80
CA SER A 63 8.24 -2.53 -6.38
C SER A 63 7.62 -3.44 -7.43
N GLU A 64 7.80 -4.74 -7.24
CA GLU A 64 7.34 -5.75 -8.20
C GLU A 64 5.81 -5.97 -8.09
N LEU A 65 5.11 -5.79 -9.21
CA LEU A 65 3.73 -6.22 -9.37
C LEU A 65 3.68 -7.75 -9.40
N GLN A 66 3.10 -8.35 -8.36
CA GLN A 66 3.03 -9.80 -8.20
C GLN A 66 1.86 -10.42 -8.96
N GLY A 67 0.85 -9.61 -9.27
CA GLY A 67 -0.28 -10.04 -10.07
C GLY A 67 -1.44 -9.08 -10.03
N SER A 68 -2.35 -9.30 -10.97
CA SER A 68 -3.64 -8.64 -11.05
C SER A 68 -4.77 -9.69 -11.06
N GLN A 69 -5.95 -9.27 -10.60
CA GLN A 69 -7.17 -10.06 -10.66
C GLN A 69 -8.30 -9.16 -11.12
N GLU A 70 -8.88 -9.48 -12.28
CA GLU A 70 -10.12 -8.86 -12.74
C GLU A 70 -11.29 -9.35 -11.89
N THR A 71 -12.19 -8.44 -11.57
CA THR A 71 -13.42 -8.71 -10.83
C THR A 71 -14.58 -7.98 -11.53
N PRO A 72 -15.84 -8.32 -11.25
CA PRO A 72 -17.00 -7.58 -11.78
C PRO A 72 -17.01 -6.08 -11.42
N TYR A 73 -16.20 -5.67 -10.44
CA TYR A 73 -16.17 -4.31 -9.90
C TYR A 73 -14.92 -3.53 -10.31
N GLY A 74 -14.01 -4.13 -11.09
CA GLY A 74 -12.71 -3.55 -11.41
C GLY A 74 -11.54 -4.50 -11.21
N VAL A 75 -10.31 -3.97 -11.26
CA VAL A 75 -9.08 -4.76 -11.23
C VAL A 75 -8.37 -4.59 -9.89
N ARG A 76 -8.03 -5.71 -9.25
CA ARG A 76 -7.21 -5.74 -8.04
C ARG A 76 -5.76 -5.99 -8.39
N TYR A 77 -4.84 -5.21 -7.84
CA TYR A 77 -3.39 -5.36 -8.00
C TYR A 77 -2.72 -5.69 -6.67
N VAL A 78 -1.71 -6.55 -6.71
CA VAL A 78 -0.90 -6.94 -5.54
C VAL A 78 0.56 -6.62 -5.82
N VAL A 79 1.17 -5.82 -4.95
CA VAL A 79 2.57 -5.37 -5.10
C VAL A 79 3.36 -5.77 -3.87
N HIS A 80 4.54 -6.36 -4.07
CA HIS A 80 5.47 -6.70 -2.98
C HIS A 80 6.76 -5.93 -3.17
N GLY A 81 7.30 -5.41 -2.08
CA GLY A 81 8.59 -4.75 -2.14
C GLY A 81 8.89 -3.94 -0.90
N VAL A 82 9.98 -3.17 -1.00
CA VAL A 82 10.55 -2.38 0.09
C VAL A 82 9.76 -1.09 0.27
N LEU A 83 9.23 -0.86 1.46
CA LEU A 83 8.62 0.42 1.84
C LEU A 83 9.69 1.33 2.42
N GLN A 84 9.99 2.45 1.76
CA GLN A 84 10.94 3.44 2.29
C GLN A 84 10.42 4.03 3.60
N SER A 85 11.14 3.84 4.70
CA SER A 85 10.73 4.26 6.03
C SER A 85 11.55 5.42 6.58
N PRO A 86 10.97 6.27 7.45
CA PRO A 86 11.67 7.39 8.08
C PRO A 86 12.97 7.02 8.80
N ASP A 87 13.05 5.81 9.36
CA ASP A 87 14.22 5.31 10.07
C ASP A 87 15.22 4.55 9.19
N GLY A 88 14.96 4.44 7.88
CA GLY A 88 15.84 3.80 6.90
C GLY A 88 15.90 2.27 6.95
N ARG A 89 15.21 1.59 7.87
CA ARG A 89 15.20 0.11 7.93
C ARG A 89 14.40 -0.54 6.81
N ASN A 90 13.48 0.22 6.20
CA ASN A 90 12.81 -0.09 4.95
C ASN A 90 12.18 -1.51 4.89
N PRO A 91 11.07 -1.77 5.59
CA PRO A 91 10.49 -3.11 5.67
C PRO A 91 9.92 -3.61 4.34
N LEU A 92 9.92 -4.93 4.14
CA LEU A 92 9.14 -5.58 3.07
C LEU A 92 7.65 -5.57 3.41
N VAL A 93 6.85 -5.08 2.46
CA VAL A 93 5.39 -5.00 2.60
C VAL A 93 4.70 -5.53 1.36
N ARG A 94 3.46 -5.97 1.57
CA ARG A 94 2.49 -6.22 0.51
C ARG A 94 1.46 -5.10 0.53
N SER A 95 1.32 -4.40 -0.58
CA SER A 95 0.23 -3.45 -0.79
C SER A 95 -0.77 -4.01 -1.81
N VAL A 96 -2.05 -3.69 -1.58
CA VAL A 96 -3.16 -4.08 -2.45
C VAL A 96 -3.82 -2.81 -2.95
N TRP A 97 -4.02 -2.75 -4.26
CA TRP A 97 -4.63 -1.62 -4.94
C TRP A 97 -5.84 -2.08 -5.75
N PHE A 98 -6.77 -1.17 -6.00
CA PHE A 98 -7.97 -1.46 -6.76
C PHE A 98 -8.27 -0.34 -7.74
N GLU A 99 -8.53 -0.72 -8.98
CA GLU A 99 -8.97 0.13 -10.06
C GLU A 99 -10.42 -0.17 -10.37
N GLU A 100 -11.33 0.67 -9.89
CA GLU A 100 -12.77 0.55 -10.21
C GLU A 100 -13.06 1.00 -11.64
N GLN A 101 -12.30 2.00 -12.13
CA GLN A 101 -12.37 2.54 -13.49
C GLN A 101 -10.95 2.80 -13.99
N PRO A 102 -10.66 2.58 -15.29
CA PRO A 102 -9.34 2.78 -15.86
C PRO A 102 -8.72 4.15 -15.54
N GLY A 103 -7.45 4.14 -15.14
CA GLY A 103 -6.62 5.33 -14.93
C GLY A 103 -6.48 5.77 -13.47
N ILE A 104 -7.22 5.20 -12.52
CA ILE A 104 -7.08 5.53 -11.08
C ILE A 104 -7.05 4.25 -10.24
N VAL A 105 -5.92 4.01 -9.58
CA VAL A 105 -5.77 2.92 -8.61
C VAL A 105 -5.79 3.45 -7.18
N ARG A 106 -6.68 2.91 -6.35
CA ARG A 106 -6.83 3.29 -4.95
C ARG A 106 -6.22 2.25 -4.03
N LEU A 107 -5.54 2.71 -2.98
CA LEU A 107 -5.01 1.79 -1.97
C LEU A 107 -6.15 1.10 -1.22
N VAL A 108 -6.17 -0.23 -1.27
CA VAL A 108 -7.08 -1.06 -0.48
C VAL A 108 -6.51 -1.33 0.90
N THR A 109 -5.26 -1.78 0.99
CA THR A 109 -4.60 -2.06 2.27
C THR A 109 -3.10 -2.28 2.06
N VAL A 110 -2.34 -2.22 3.15
CA VAL A 110 -0.92 -2.57 3.19
C VAL A 110 -0.62 -3.30 4.49
N TYR A 111 0.24 -4.31 4.43
CA TYR A 111 0.64 -5.09 5.59
C TYR A 111 2.02 -5.70 5.42
N PRO A 112 2.69 -6.10 6.52
CA PRO A 112 4.02 -6.70 6.46
C PRO A 112 4.00 -7.95 5.59
N LEU A 113 4.96 -8.05 4.67
CA LEU A 113 5.21 -9.30 3.97
C LEU A 113 6.07 -10.15 4.90
N ARG A 114 5.47 -11.13 5.57
CA ARG A 114 6.27 -12.15 6.26
C ARG A 114 6.87 -13.04 5.18
N GLU A 115 8.20 -13.11 5.12
CA GLU A 115 8.85 -14.19 4.39
C GLU A 115 8.45 -15.52 5.05
N ALA A 116 8.02 -16.48 4.24
CA ALA A 116 7.91 -17.85 4.70
C ALA A 116 9.32 -18.29 5.11
N ARG A 117 9.48 -18.67 6.39
CA ARG A 117 10.68 -19.39 6.84
C ARG A 117 10.66 -20.81 6.30
#